data_AF-A0A2T4AAQ5-F1
#
_entry.id   AF-A0A2T4AAQ5-F1
#
_cell.length_a   1.000
_cell.length_b   1.000
_cell.length_c   1.000
_cell.angle_alpha   90.00
_cell.angle_beta   90.00
_cell.angle_gamma   90.00
#
_symmetry.space_group_name_H-M   'P 1'
#
loop_
_entity.id
_entity.type
_entity.pdbx_description
1 polymer ?
#
loop_
_entity_poly.entity_id
_entity_poly.type
_entity_poly.pdbx_seq_one_letter_code
_entity_poly.pdbx_strand_id
1 'polypeptide(L)'
;MRRANPRQVGFICHSCASLPAQASRQPFPSRILSSAPRQIAQSSVWRSTPARWATSVSASRADAEADAEANEKAVPASTPRPLTDASQLANVAEDSCNKFLSVDGIPAKQLTAAALQSCLRAASALHPQLKRAEAQFKASASKLVSLGAERTGARVPIDAKLVDATSRISHAAYAIISNPNVEMTPEFLELYVAIQSQLGQPESLPAVFELYANKPKPVVKNGQIAYLKQNPNAAARAIEPAVADMALQAAIDAKNLDSALGIIEASYSLPAFKRQKLIKHGTAPAIGLATLPFGIFGLSTAYASYWQNTMDISTATGIGVAGISGYFLVIGSLGMIAKLSHKDQMKRVTWTPGTPLRYRWLREEERAALDKVACAWGFKEPWRHGEEMGPEWEGLKEYMGYRQMLLDRVEFMEEQQQQQQHQQHEAPSTEVTLALPMAVSVAPSTPPQQEIVDAEMSGVPAPEAEDGVAAPVEGQEEEEEEEEEEEIKSEVRDLQEDVDDDQAVFEHQLDSTM
;
A
#
# COMPACT_ATOMS: atom_id res chain seq x y z
N MET A 1 20.75 58.59 16.84
CA MET A 1 20.57 59.70 15.87
C MET A 1 19.54 59.23 14.85
N ARG A 2 18.34 59.84 14.76
CA ARG A 2 17.86 60.67 13.61
C ARG A 2 18.32 60.14 12.23
N ARG A 3 17.45 59.86 11.25
CA ARG A 3 16.10 60.40 10.97
C ARG A 3 15.12 59.34 10.40
N ALA A 4 13.83 59.51 10.67
CA ALA A 4 12.73 58.97 9.88
C ALA A 4 12.30 59.98 8.78
N ASN A 5 11.59 59.51 7.75
CA ASN A 5 11.12 60.33 6.62
C ASN A 5 9.56 60.25 6.51
N PRO A 6 8.81 61.37 6.55
CA PRO A 6 7.34 61.33 6.62
C PRO A 6 6.60 61.91 5.40
N ARG A 7 5.36 61.42 5.21
CA ARG A 7 4.23 61.99 4.44
C ARG A 7 4.32 62.04 2.91
N GLN A 8 3.36 61.39 2.27
CA GLN A 8 2.26 62.14 1.61
C GLN A 8 0.94 61.36 1.73
N VAL A 9 -0.12 62.07 2.13
CA VAL A 9 -1.50 61.57 2.26
C VAL A 9 -2.37 62.46 1.37
N GLY A 10 -3.17 61.85 0.49
CA GLY A 10 -4.10 62.55 -0.39
C GLY A 10 -5.51 61.99 -0.28
N PHE A 11 -6.34 62.60 0.56
CA PHE A 11 -7.79 62.36 0.54
C PHE A 11 -8.43 63.22 -0.55
N ILE A 12 -9.26 62.62 -1.41
CA ILE A 12 -10.20 63.33 -2.29
C ILE A 12 -11.59 62.70 -2.11
N CYS A 13 -12.62 63.54 -2.06
CA CYS A 13 -13.92 63.20 -1.50
C CYS A 13 -14.87 62.52 -2.50
N HIS A 14 -15.76 61.66 -1.99
CA HIS A 14 -16.95 61.20 -2.70
C HIS A 14 -17.99 62.34 -2.85
N SER A 15 -18.89 62.18 -3.83
CA SER A 15 -20.14 62.94 -3.98
C SER A 15 -20.02 64.42 -4.36
N CYS A 16 -19.92 64.71 -5.67
CA CYS A 16 -20.68 65.77 -6.38
C CYS A 16 -20.19 65.96 -7.83
N ALA A 17 -20.71 65.15 -8.78
CA ALA A 17 -20.74 65.51 -10.20
C ALA A 17 -21.89 64.73 -10.89
N SER A 18 -22.87 65.46 -11.40
CA SER A 18 -24.12 64.96 -11.96
C SER A 18 -24.00 64.42 -13.39
N LEU A 19 -25.00 63.60 -13.76
CA LEU A 19 -25.31 63.09 -15.11
C LEU A 19 -25.20 64.13 -16.25
N PRO A 20 -25.01 63.67 -17.50
CA PRO A 20 -26.19 63.68 -18.38
C PRO A 20 -26.44 62.41 -19.22
N ALA A 21 -27.62 62.42 -19.83
CA ALA A 21 -28.39 61.33 -20.43
C ALA A 21 -27.89 60.66 -21.73
N GLN A 22 -28.41 59.44 -21.95
CA GLN A 22 -28.84 58.81 -23.21
C GLN A 22 -27.89 58.67 -24.42
N ALA A 23 -27.68 57.42 -24.88
CA ALA A 23 -28.10 57.00 -26.23
C ALA A 23 -28.17 55.46 -26.41
N SER A 24 -29.12 55.04 -27.24
CA SER A 24 -29.48 53.68 -27.71
C SER A 24 -28.38 52.68 -28.09
N ARG A 25 -28.64 51.37 -27.87
CA ARG A 25 -28.84 50.30 -28.90
C ARG A 25 -28.95 48.92 -28.23
N GLN A 26 -30.16 48.33 -28.20
CA GLN A 26 -30.60 47.16 -29.01
C GLN A 26 -30.21 45.78 -28.43
N PRO A 27 -31.07 44.74 -28.52
CA PRO A 27 -31.01 43.56 -27.65
C PRO A 27 -30.24 42.36 -28.24
N PHE A 28 -29.66 41.55 -27.35
CA PHE A 28 -29.14 40.22 -27.70
C PHE A 28 -30.26 39.17 -27.72
N PRO A 29 -30.30 38.27 -28.73
CA PRO A 29 -31.37 37.28 -28.86
C PRO A 29 -31.14 36.05 -27.98
N SER A 30 -32.18 35.65 -27.27
CA SER A 30 -32.27 34.36 -26.58
C SER A 30 -32.32 33.19 -27.59
N ARG A 31 -31.31 32.33 -27.58
CA ARG A 31 -31.36 31.05 -28.29
C ARG A 31 -32.00 29.97 -27.43
N ILE A 32 -33.21 29.59 -27.81
CA ILE A 32 -33.88 28.36 -27.40
C ILE A 32 -33.06 27.19 -27.91
N LEU A 33 -32.60 26.29 -27.03
CA LEU A 33 -32.06 24.99 -27.44
C LEU A 33 -33.18 23.95 -27.41
N SER A 34 -33.44 23.40 -28.59
CA SER A 34 -34.45 22.36 -28.83
C SER A 34 -34.10 21.05 -28.15
N SER A 35 -35.07 20.47 -27.44
CA SER A 35 -35.04 19.08 -27.01
C SER A 35 -34.98 18.13 -28.22
N ALA A 36 -33.90 17.35 -28.31
CA ALA A 36 -33.82 16.19 -29.20
C ALA A 36 -33.63 14.92 -28.34
N PRO A 37 -34.50 13.90 -28.46
CA PRO A 37 -34.40 12.70 -27.64
C PRO A 37 -33.25 11.82 -28.13
N ARG A 38 -32.18 11.69 -27.32
CA ARG A 38 -31.21 10.61 -27.52
C ARG A 38 -31.77 9.31 -26.96
N GLN A 39 -31.61 8.25 -27.75
CA GLN A 39 -32.14 6.93 -27.47
C GLN A 39 -31.53 6.34 -26.20
N ILE A 40 -32.34 5.55 -25.50
CA ILE A 40 -31.93 4.74 -24.36
C ILE A 40 -30.97 3.66 -24.87
N ALA A 41 -29.66 3.91 -24.72
CA ALA A 41 -28.66 2.87 -24.85
C ALA A 41 -28.74 1.97 -23.60
N GLN A 42 -28.94 0.68 -23.83
CA GLN A 42 -29.25 -0.28 -22.77
C GLN A 42 -28.05 -0.47 -21.84
N SER A 43 -28.34 -0.55 -20.54
CA SER A 43 -27.36 -0.85 -19.49
C SER A 43 -26.73 -2.23 -19.71
N SER A 44 -25.50 -2.27 -20.21
CA SER A 44 -24.69 -3.49 -20.22
C SER A 44 -24.24 -3.81 -18.80
N VAL A 45 -25.05 -4.62 -18.11
CA VAL A 45 -24.70 -5.24 -16.83
C VAL A 45 -23.33 -5.90 -16.96
N TRP A 46 -22.34 -5.43 -16.20
CA TRP A 46 -21.05 -6.10 -16.04
C TRP A 46 -21.26 -7.43 -15.33
N ARG A 47 -21.47 -8.47 -16.14
CA ARG A 47 -21.59 -9.85 -15.71
C ARG A 47 -20.18 -10.41 -15.55
N SER A 48 -19.63 -10.34 -14.34
CA SER A 48 -18.36 -10.98 -13.99
C SER A 48 -18.40 -12.46 -14.37
N THR A 49 -17.63 -12.85 -15.37
CA THR A 49 -17.38 -14.25 -15.72
C THR A 49 -16.17 -14.75 -14.94
N PRO A 50 -16.33 -15.69 -13.98
CA PRO A 50 -15.19 -16.38 -13.42
C PRO A 50 -14.55 -17.24 -14.52
N ALA A 51 -13.27 -17.02 -14.79
CA ALA A 51 -12.49 -17.86 -15.68
C ALA A 51 -12.36 -19.26 -15.05
N ARG A 52 -13.24 -20.18 -15.43
CA ARG A 52 -13.22 -21.58 -15.02
C ARG A 52 -12.10 -22.30 -15.75
N TRP A 53 -10.89 -22.25 -15.20
CA TRP A 53 -9.77 -23.08 -15.65
C TRP A 53 -10.12 -24.55 -15.36
N ALA A 54 -10.42 -25.31 -16.42
CA ALA A 54 -10.73 -26.72 -16.32
C ALA A 54 -9.43 -27.53 -16.22
N THR A 55 -9.05 -27.90 -15.00
CA THR A 55 -7.94 -28.83 -14.78
C THR A 55 -8.36 -30.24 -15.16
N SER A 56 -8.10 -30.65 -16.40
CA SER A 56 -8.26 -32.04 -16.84
C SER A 56 -7.15 -32.91 -16.21
N VAL A 57 -7.37 -33.35 -14.97
CA VAL A 57 -6.54 -34.39 -14.34
C VAL A 57 -6.96 -35.74 -14.90
N SER A 58 -6.43 -36.10 -16.06
CA SER A 58 -6.50 -37.48 -16.56
C SER A 58 -5.51 -38.34 -15.79
N ALA A 59 -6.02 -39.19 -14.90
CA ALA A 59 -5.23 -40.20 -14.23
C ALA A 59 -4.71 -41.23 -15.24
N SER A 60 -3.40 -41.46 -15.26
CA SER A 60 -2.77 -42.54 -16.03
C SER A 60 -2.19 -43.59 -15.07
N ARG A 61 -3.01 -44.58 -14.71
CA ARG A 61 -2.58 -45.83 -14.08
C ARG A 61 -3.49 -46.97 -14.52
N ALA A 62 -3.11 -47.67 -15.57
CA ALA A 62 -3.55 -49.02 -15.89
C ALA A 62 -2.56 -49.64 -16.88
N ASP A 63 -2.08 -50.83 -16.54
CA ASP A 63 -1.19 -51.66 -17.34
C ASP A 63 -1.96 -52.36 -18.48
N ALA A 64 -1.30 -52.60 -19.61
CA ALA A 64 -1.64 -53.70 -20.55
C ALA A 64 -0.48 -53.95 -21.53
N GLU A 65 0.04 -55.18 -21.54
CA GLU A 65 0.84 -55.73 -22.63
C GLU A 65 0.00 -55.92 -23.90
N ALA A 66 0.60 -55.76 -25.09
CA ALA A 66 0.76 -56.85 -26.07
C ALA A 66 1.25 -56.36 -27.46
N ASP A 67 2.41 -56.90 -27.85
CA ASP A 67 2.79 -57.41 -29.19
C ASP A 67 2.95 -56.55 -30.47
N ALA A 68 4.01 -56.97 -31.19
CA ALA A 68 4.17 -57.06 -32.65
C ALA A 68 4.74 -55.88 -33.47
N GLU A 69 6.08 -55.80 -33.46
CA GLU A 69 6.98 -55.89 -34.63
C GLU A 69 7.06 -54.81 -35.74
N ALA A 70 8.33 -54.41 -35.96
CA ALA A 70 9.00 -54.11 -37.23
C ALA A 70 8.57 -52.91 -38.10
N ASN A 71 9.42 -51.86 -38.09
CA ASN A 71 10.35 -51.64 -39.20
C ASN A 71 11.57 -50.77 -38.79
N GLU A 72 12.75 -51.08 -39.30
CA GLU A 72 13.97 -50.30 -39.09
C GLU A 72 13.97 -48.98 -39.86
N LYS A 73 14.30 -47.88 -39.17
CA LYS A 73 15.34 -46.96 -39.68
C LYS A 73 15.98 -46.15 -38.56
N ALA A 74 17.30 -46.30 -38.44
CA ALA A 74 18.10 -45.62 -37.43
C ALA A 74 18.50 -44.18 -37.85
N VAL A 75 19.05 -43.44 -36.86
CA VAL A 75 19.83 -42.18 -36.98
C VAL A 75 19.02 -40.87 -37.11
N PRO A 76 19.26 -39.85 -36.26
CA PRO A 76 19.76 -39.88 -34.88
C PRO A 76 18.93 -38.99 -33.92
N ALA A 77 19.38 -38.90 -32.66
CA ALA A 77 18.83 -38.02 -31.63
C ALA A 77 18.64 -36.57 -32.12
N SER A 78 17.41 -36.04 -31.97
CA SER A 78 17.13 -34.63 -32.19
C SER A 78 17.83 -33.78 -31.12
N THR A 79 18.87 -33.07 -31.54
CA THR A 79 19.54 -32.02 -30.76
C THR A 79 18.49 -31.07 -30.19
N PRO A 80 18.57 -30.65 -28.91
CA PRO A 80 17.77 -29.52 -28.45
C PRO A 80 18.09 -28.29 -29.31
N ARG A 81 17.07 -27.54 -29.71
CA ARG A 81 17.24 -26.30 -30.48
C ARG A 81 18.23 -25.38 -29.78
N PRO A 82 19.09 -24.64 -30.51
CA PRO A 82 19.99 -23.70 -29.87
C PRO A 82 19.20 -22.69 -29.05
N LEU A 83 19.53 -22.60 -27.76
CA LEU A 83 19.08 -21.49 -26.94
C LEU A 83 19.57 -20.19 -27.58
N THR A 84 18.73 -19.15 -27.62
CA THR A 84 19.24 -17.80 -27.85
C THR A 84 20.28 -17.53 -26.77
N ASP A 85 21.53 -17.39 -27.19
CA ASP A 85 22.68 -17.44 -26.28
C ASP A 85 22.55 -16.31 -25.24
N ALA A 86 22.61 -16.63 -23.95
CA ALA A 86 22.34 -15.64 -22.90
C ALA A 86 23.32 -14.45 -22.96
N SER A 87 24.54 -14.72 -23.42
CA SER A 87 25.57 -13.74 -23.78
C SER A 87 25.17 -12.82 -24.93
N GLN A 88 24.52 -13.32 -25.98
CA GLN A 88 24.07 -12.50 -27.11
C GLN A 88 22.94 -11.55 -26.70
N LEU A 89 22.03 -11.99 -25.82
CA LEU A 89 20.98 -11.14 -25.25
C LEU A 89 21.56 -10.04 -24.35
N ALA A 90 22.57 -10.37 -23.53
CA ALA A 90 23.31 -9.39 -22.75
C ALA A 90 24.04 -8.36 -23.63
N ASN A 91 24.75 -8.81 -24.67
CA ASN A 91 25.45 -7.94 -25.61
C ASN A 91 24.48 -6.98 -26.34
N VAL A 92 23.26 -7.40 -26.70
CA VAL A 92 22.25 -6.52 -27.31
C VAL A 92 21.76 -5.44 -26.33
N ALA A 93 21.64 -5.77 -25.04
CA ALA A 93 21.31 -4.79 -24.01
C ALA A 93 22.48 -3.81 -23.79
N GLU A 94 23.71 -4.30 -23.65
CA GLU A 94 24.94 -3.49 -23.55
C GLU A 94 25.12 -2.57 -24.77
N ASP A 95 24.95 -3.07 -25.99
CA ASP A 95 25.01 -2.28 -27.23
C ASP A 95 23.96 -1.15 -27.22
N SER A 96 22.75 -1.42 -26.73
CA SER A 96 21.71 -0.39 -26.63
C SER A 96 22.03 0.66 -25.55
N CYS A 97 22.67 0.25 -24.45
CA CYS A 97 23.19 1.15 -23.42
C CYS A 97 24.37 1.99 -23.95
N ASN A 98 25.34 1.39 -24.63
CA ASN A 98 26.50 2.09 -25.20
C ASN A 98 26.08 3.11 -26.26
N LYS A 99 25.11 2.76 -27.13
CA LYS A 99 24.51 3.70 -28.09
C LYS A 99 23.77 4.85 -27.41
N PHE A 100 23.18 4.61 -26.24
CA PHE A 100 22.51 5.63 -25.45
C PHE A 100 23.52 6.57 -24.76
N LEU A 101 24.57 6.02 -24.15
CA LEU A 101 25.65 6.74 -23.48
C LEU A 101 26.48 7.60 -24.45
N SER A 102 26.58 7.21 -25.72
CA SER A 102 27.27 7.99 -26.75
C SER A 102 26.46 9.16 -27.34
N VAL A 103 25.23 9.42 -26.86
CA VAL A 103 24.45 10.58 -27.28
C VAL A 103 24.76 11.77 -26.35
N ASP A 104 25.62 12.66 -26.80
CA ASP A 104 25.93 13.92 -26.10
C ASP A 104 24.72 14.86 -26.08
N GLY A 105 23.97 14.87 -24.98
CA GLY A 105 22.85 15.78 -24.75
C GLY A 105 21.87 15.31 -23.69
N ILE A 106 20.74 16.02 -23.54
CA ILE A 106 19.57 15.49 -22.82
C ILE A 106 18.86 14.52 -23.78
N PRO A 107 18.83 13.22 -23.49
CA PRO A 107 18.21 12.23 -24.37
C PRO A 107 16.70 12.41 -24.39
N ALA A 108 16.10 12.29 -25.58
CA ALA A 108 14.65 12.31 -25.71
C ALA A 108 14.01 11.15 -24.93
N LYS A 109 12.87 11.41 -24.26
CA LYS A 109 12.13 10.41 -23.44
C LYS A 109 11.79 9.11 -24.17
N GLN A 110 11.68 9.18 -25.50
CA GLN A 110 11.44 8.02 -26.36
C GLN A 110 12.69 7.13 -26.52
N LEU A 111 13.90 7.70 -26.47
CA LEU A 111 15.15 6.95 -26.56
C LEU A 111 15.47 6.23 -25.25
N THR A 112 15.24 6.87 -24.10
CA THR A 112 15.32 6.20 -22.78
C THR A 112 14.33 5.06 -22.68
N ALA A 113 13.06 5.29 -23.07
CA ALA A 113 12.03 4.26 -23.10
C ALA A 113 12.42 3.09 -24.02
N ALA A 114 12.89 3.36 -25.24
CA ALA A 114 13.29 2.31 -26.19
C ALA A 114 14.49 1.48 -25.71
N ALA A 115 15.46 2.11 -25.04
CA ALA A 115 16.61 1.42 -24.44
C ALA A 115 16.16 0.51 -23.28
N LEU A 116 15.36 1.01 -22.34
CA LEU A 116 14.81 0.21 -21.24
C LEU A 116 13.90 -0.93 -21.75
N GLN A 117 13.09 -0.70 -22.79
CA GLN A 117 12.31 -1.74 -23.45
C GLN A 117 13.17 -2.78 -24.20
N SER A 118 14.41 -2.45 -24.58
CA SER A 118 15.39 -3.40 -25.10
C SER A 118 15.88 -4.32 -23.96
N CYS A 119 16.28 -3.72 -22.83
CA CYS A 119 16.66 -4.45 -21.62
C CYS A 119 15.52 -5.35 -21.10
N LEU A 120 14.27 -4.88 -21.09
CA LEU A 120 13.09 -5.65 -20.69
C LEU A 120 12.85 -6.85 -21.63
N ARG A 121 13.00 -6.66 -22.95
CA ARG A 121 12.91 -7.79 -23.90
C ARG A 121 14.00 -8.83 -23.65
N ALA A 122 15.24 -8.41 -23.40
CA ALA A 122 16.33 -9.32 -23.04
C ALA A 122 16.05 -10.07 -21.72
N ALA A 123 15.62 -9.36 -20.67
CA ALA A 123 15.25 -9.95 -19.37
C ALA A 123 14.11 -10.97 -19.50
N SER A 124 13.04 -10.62 -20.24
CA SER A 124 11.89 -11.51 -20.45
C SER A 124 12.23 -12.80 -21.20
N ALA A 125 13.22 -12.76 -22.10
CA ALA A 125 13.74 -13.94 -22.79
C ALA A 125 14.60 -14.85 -21.89
N LEU A 126 15.26 -14.27 -20.88
CA LEU A 126 16.07 -14.99 -19.89
C LEU A 126 15.25 -15.54 -18.72
N HIS A 127 14.18 -14.86 -18.30
CA HIS A 127 13.30 -15.27 -17.20
C HIS A 127 12.87 -16.75 -17.24
N PRO A 128 12.41 -17.34 -18.37
CA PRO A 128 12.04 -18.75 -18.42
C PRO A 128 13.25 -19.71 -18.42
N GLN A 129 14.48 -19.22 -18.63
CA GLN A 129 15.69 -20.02 -18.39
C GLN A 129 16.06 -19.98 -16.90
N LEU A 130 16.02 -18.79 -16.30
CA LEU A 130 16.29 -18.57 -14.87
C LEU A 130 15.32 -19.37 -13.99
N LYS A 131 14.01 -19.32 -14.26
CA LYS A 131 13.01 -20.13 -13.53
C LYS A 131 13.17 -21.64 -13.73
N ARG A 132 13.69 -22.10 -14.87
CA ARG A 132 14.03 -23.53 -15.08
C ARG A 132 15.26 -23.93 -14.26
N ALA A 133 16.30 -23.12 -14.24
CA ALA A 133 17.49 -23.35 -13.43
C ALA A 133 17.14 -23.36 -11.93
N GLU A 134 16.34 -22.41 -11.45
CA GLU A 134 15.80 -22.42 -10.08
C GLU A 134 15.01 -23.70 -9.77
N ALA A 135 14.12 -24.13 -10.67
CA ALA A 135 13.27 -25.31 -10.45
C ALA A 135 14.10 -26.61 -10.43
N GLN A 136 15.08 -26.74 -11.32
CA GLN A 136 16.03 -27.85 -11.33
C GLN A 136 16.85 -27.87 -10.04
N PHE A 137 17.37 -26.72 -9.60
CA PHE A 137 18.07 -26.62 -8.33
C PHE A 137 17.17 -26.99 -7.14
N LYS A 138 15.94 -26.48 -7.06
CA LYS A 138 14.99 -26.80 -5.99
C LYS A 138 14.71 -28.32 -5.94
N ALA A 139 14.48 -28.96 -7.08
CA ALA A 139 14.30 -30.41 -7.15
C ALA A 139 15.55 -31.21 -6.71
N SER A 140 16.75 -30.75 -7.10
CA SER A 140 18.02 -31.35 -6.67
C SER A 140 18.29 -31.15 -5.18
N ALA A 141 18.02 -29.95 -4.65
CA ALA A 141 18.19 -29.60 -3.24
C ALA A 141 17.25 -30.41 -2.34
N SER A 142 15.97 -30.56 -2.71
CA SER A 142 15.04 -31.46 -2.01
C SER A 142 15.58 -32.89 -1.96
N LYS A 143 16.17 -33.39 -3.05
CA LYS A 143 16.78 -34.72 -3.10
C LYS A 143 18.02 -34.86 -2.22
N LEU A 144 18.82 -33.79 -2.06
CA LEU A 144 19.98 -33.77 -1.15
C LEU A 144 19.57 -33.63 0.33
N VAL A 145 18.51 -32.89 0.63
CA VAL A 145 17.90 -32.81 1.97
C VAL A 145 17.35 -34.19 2.38
N SER A 146 16.71 -34.93 1.46
CA SER A 146 16.33 -36.33 1.69
C SER A 146 17.50 -37.30 1.87
N LEU A 147 18.73 -36.89 1.51
CA LEU A 147 19.96 -37.67 1.68
C LEU A 147 20.80 -37.21 2.89
N GLY A 148 20.30 -36.29 3.71
CA GLY A 148 20.95 -35.88 4.97
C GLY A 148 22.23 -35.06 4.81
N ALA A 149 22.48 -34.44 3.65
CA ALA A 149 23.63 -33.56 3.47
C ALA A 149 23.47 -32.27 4.28
N GLU A 150 24.47 -31.94 5.10
CA GLU A 150 24.39 -30.85 6.08
C GLU A 150 24.35 -29.45 5.45
N ARG A 151 23.70 -28.52 6.14
CA ARG A 151 23.30 -27.19 5.66
C ARG A 151 24.49 -26.21 5.60
N THR A 152 25.34 -26.34 4.59
CA THR A 152 26.19 -25.22 4.16
C THR A 152 25.39 -24.27 3.29
N GLY A 153 25.33 -22.99 3.67
CA GLY A 153 24.51 -21.94 3.03
C GLY A 153 25.03 -21.47 1.66
N ALA A 154 25.37 -22.38 0.76
CA ALA A 154 25.82 -22.06 -0.57
C ALA A 154 24.70 -21.37 -1.37
N ARG A 155 24.96 -20.14 -1.84
CA ARG A 155 24.15 -19.48 -2.88
C ARG A 155 23.97 -20.43 -4.06
N VAL A 156 22.77 -20.42 -4.64
CA VAL A 156 22.39 -21.31 -5.75
C VAL A 156 23.48 -21.29 -6.83
N PRO A 157 24.11 -22.44 -7.16
CA PRO A 157 25.06 -22.53 -8.27
C PRO A 157 24.27 -22.54 -9.60
N ILE A 158 23.68 -21.39 -9.92
CA ILE A 158 23.15 -21.07 -11.24
C ILE A 158 24.35 -21.05 -12.20
N ASP A 159 24.14 -21.50 -13.42
CA ASP A 159 25.14 -21.50 -14.49
C ASP A 159 25.84 -20.14 -14.57
N ALA A 160 27.16 -20.08 -14.38
CA ALA A 160 27.88 -18.82 -14.17
C ALA A 160 27.70 -17.83 -15.33
N LYS A 161 27.50 -18.35 -16.56
CA LYS A 161 27.19 -17.56 -17.76
C LYS A 161 25.82 -16.88 -17.69
N LEU A 162 24.83 -17.51 -17.07
CA LEU A 162 23.49 -16.95 -16.90
C LEU A 162 23.48 -15.90 -15.78
N VAL A 163 24.25 -16.10 -14.72
CA VAL A 163 24.46 -15.08 -13.68
C VAL A 163 25.17 -13.86 -14.26
N ASP A 164 26.27 -14.05 -14.99
CA ASP A 164 27.02 -12.99 -15.67
C ASP A 164 26.13 -12.18 -16.64
N ALA A 165 25.38 -12.87 -17.51
CA ALA A 165 24.41 -12.23 -18.41
C ALA A 165 23.32 -11.44 -17.66
N THR A 166 22.79 -11.97 -16.56
CA THR A 166 21.82 -11.29 -15.68
C THR A 166 22.43 -10.02 -15.08
N SER A 167 23.64 -10.10 -14.51
CA SER A 167 24.33 -8.95 -13.91
C SER A 167 24.72 -7.87 -14.93
N ARG A 168 25.04 -8.25 -16.17
CA ARG A 168 25.31 -7.30 -17.25
C ARG A 168 24.07 -6.51 -17.65
N ILE A 169 22.92 -7.19 -17.76
CA ILE A 169 21.65 -6.54 -18.11
C ILE A 169 21.16 -5.64 -16.97
N SER A 170 21.28 -6.07 -15.71
CA SER A 170 20.93 -5.23 -14.56
C SER A 170 21.87 -4.02 -14.42
N HIS A 171 23.18 -4.21 -14.63
CA HIS A 171 24.16 -3.11 -14.67
C HIS A 171 23.91 -2.14 -15.83
N ALA A 172 23.58 -2.64 -17.04
CA ALA A 172 23.24 -1.78 -18.17
C ALA A 172 21.96 -0.96 -17.92
N ALA A 173 20.93 -1.56 -17.34
CA ALA A 173 19.71 -0.85 -16.95
C ALA A 173 19.98 0.19 -15.84
N TYR A 174 20.80 -0.15 -14.85
CA TYR A 174 21.22 0.78 -13.79
C TYR A 174 22.07 1.94 -14.35
N ALA A 175 22.99 1.67 -15.28
CA ALA A 175 23.79 2.69 -15.96
C ALA A 175 22.91 3.68 -16.73
N ILE A 176 21.92 3.20 -17.50
CA ILE A 176 20.95 4.06 -18.22
C ILE A 176 20.26 5.04 -17.26
N ILE A 177 19.81 4.54 -16.09
CA ILE A 177 19.00 5.29 -15.13
C ILE A 177 19.82 6.22 -14.23
N SER A 178 21.04 5.82 -13.85
CA SER A 178 21.94 6.63 -13.01
C SER A 178 22.53 7.84 -13.74
N ASN A 179 22.53 7.84 -15.09
CA ASN A 179 23.00 8.98 -15.90
C ASN A 179 22.37 10.32 -15.48
N PRO A 180 23.16 11.38 -15.24
CA PRO A 180 22.63 12.67 -14.79
C PRO A 180 21.73 13.35 -15.83
N ASN A 181 21.99 13.14 -17.12
CA ASN A 181 21.23 13.75 -18.23
C ASN A 181 19.79 13.21 -18.37
N VAL A 182 19.41 12.15 -17.65
CA VAL A 182 18.10 11.49 -17.80
C VAL A 182 17.09 12.03 -16.77
N GLU A 183 16.02 12.68 -17.23
CA GLU A 183 14.86 12.96 -16.37
C GLU A 183 14.22 11.65 -15.91
N MET A 184 14.10 11.50 -14.58
CA MET A 184 13.46 10.34 -13.97
C MET A 184 11.94 10.52 -13.98
N THR A 185 11.22 9.63 -14.66
CA THR A 185 9.75 9.56 -14.69
C THR A 185 9.26 8.29 -13.98
N PRO A 186 8.01 8.25 -13.47
CA PRO A 186 7.46 7.03 -12.86
C PRO A 186 7.42 5.86 -13.85
N GLU A 187 7.12 6.12 -15.13
CA GLU A 187 7.16 5.11 -16.20
C GLU A 187 8.52 4.40 -16.33
N PHE A 188 9.64 5.13 -16.15
CA PHE A 188 10.97 4.53 -16.20
C PHE A 188 11.28 3.73 -14.92
N LEU A 189 10.72 4.13 -13.78
CA LEU A 189 10.80 3.39 -12.52
C LEU A 189 10.04 2.06 -12.60
N GLU A 190 8.81 2.09 -13.12
CA GLU A 190 7.99 0.91 -13.41
C GLU A 190 8.72 -0.09 -14.31
N LEU A 191 9.25 0.38 -15.45
CA LEU A 191 10.01 -0.45 -16.37
C LEU A 191 11.26 -1.05 -15.70
N TYR A 192 11.96 -0.30 -14.84
CA TYR A 192 13.11 -0.82 -14.11
C TYR A 192 12.75 -1.90 -13.10
N VAL A 193 11.71 -1.68 -12.29
CA VAL A 193 11.21 -2.68 -11.33
C VAL A 193 10.71 -3.93 -12.06
N ALA A 194 10.06 -3.77 -13.21
CA ALA A 194 9.66 -4.88 -14.07
C ALA A 194 10.85 -5.65 -14.67
N ILE A 195 11.97 -4.98 -14.97
CA ILE A 195 13.23 -5.62 -15.38
C ILE A 195 13.84 -6.40 -14.21
N GLN A 196 14.01 -5.77 -13.05
CA GLN A 196 14.70 -6.40 -11.91
C GLN A 196 13.90 -7.55 -11.27
N SER A 197 12.56 -7.46 -11.25
CA SER A 197 11.70 -8.57 -10.82
C SER A 197 11.79 -9.79 -11.74
N GLN A 198 12.03 -9.59 -13.04
CA GLN A 198 12.28 -10.70 -13.98
C GLN A 198 13.68 -11.30 -13.85
N LEU A 199 14.68 -10.47 -13.50
CA LEU A 199 16.08 -10.87 -13.29
C LEU A 199 16.35 -11.48 -11.90
N GLY A 200 15.50 -11.20 -10.90
CA GLY A 200 15.65 -11.72 -9.54
C GLY A 200 16.77 -11.04 -8.72
N GLN A 201 17.17 -9.81 -9.07
CA GLN A 201 18.24 -9.05 -8.41
C GLN A 201 17.70 -7.80 -7.70
N PRO A 202 17.18 -7.91 -6.46
CA PRO A 202 16.57 -6.79 -5.74
C PRO A 202 17.59 -5.83 -5.12
N GLU A 203 18.88 -6.20 -5.06
CA GLU A 203 19.94 -5.45 -4.36
C GLU A 203 20.09 -4.00 -4.84
N SER A 204 19.71 -3.72 -6.10
CA SER A 204 19.77 -2.37 -6.69
C SER A 204 18.49 -1.53 -6.51
N LEU A 205 17.39 -2.13 -6.03
CA LEU A 205 16.09 -1.46 -5.95
C LEU A 205 16.03 -0.31 -4.92
N PRO A 206 16.51 -0.46 -3.66
CA PRO A 206 16.50 0.64 -2.69
C PRO A 206 17.26 1.87 -3.20
N ALA A 207 18.47 1.67 -3.72
CA ALA A 207 19.32 2.74 -4.25
C ALA A 207 18.66 3.48 -5.43
N VAL A 208 17.91 2.80 -6.29
CA VAL A 208 17.19 3.45 -7.40
C VAL A 208 15.94 4.22 -6.91
N PHE A 209 15.33 3.80 -5.80
CA PHE A 209 14.21 4.53 -5.17
C PHE A 209 14.71 5.82 -4.49
N GLU A 210 15.84 5.77 -3.78
CA GLU A 210 16.51 6.96 -3.26
C GLU A 210 16.97 7.90 -4.38
N LEU A 211 17.48 7.35 -5.49
CA LEU A 211 17.84 8.12 -6.68
C LEU A 211 16.58 8.77 -7.30
N TYR A 212 15.44 8.07 -7.36
CA TYR A 212 14.18 8.65 -7.85
C TYR A 212 13.73 9.89 -7.06
N ALA A 213 13.91 9.88 -5.74
CA ALA A 213 13.57 11.01 -4.87
C ALA A 213 14.56 12.18 -5.01
N ASN A 214 15.87 11.90 -5.12
CA ASN A 214 16.93 12.91 -5.01
C ASN A 214 17.49 13.43 -6.35
N LYS A 215 17.19 12.79 -7.48
CA LYS A 215 17.82 13.14 -8.77
C LYS A 215 17.45 14.56 -9.22
N PRO A 216 18.42 15.42 -9.59
CA PRO A 216 18.11 16.71 -10.17
C PRO A 216 17.53 16.58 -11.58
N LYS A 217 16.60 17.46 -11.94
CA LYS A 217 16.02 17.51 -13.28
C LYS A 217 16.92 18.28 -14.24
N PRO A 218 17.41 17.67 -15.32
CA PRO A 218 18.17 18.39 -16.35
C PRO A 218 17.21 19.25 -17.20
N VAL A 219 17.53 20.52 -17.35
CA VAL A 219 16.78 21.51 -18.13
C VAL A 219 17.76 22.30 -19.00
N VAL A 220 17.48 22.42 -20.30
CA VAL A 220 18.29 23.29 -21.17
C VAL A 220 17.98 24.75 -20.83
N LYS A 221 18.95 25.45 -20.23
CA LYS A 221 18.91 26.91 -20.06
C LYS A 221 20.01 27.50 -20.92
N ASN A 222 19.65 28.37 -21.87
CA ASN A 222 20.59 29.09 -22.75
C ASN A 222 21.59 28.19 -23.50
N GLY A 223 21.15 27.01 -23.93
CA GLY A 223 22.00 26.02 -24.63
C GLY A 223 22.98 25.24 -23.73
N GLN A 224 22.93 25.44 -22.41
CA GLN A 224 23.67 24.65 -21.42
C GLN A 224 22.70 23.75 -20.63
N ILE A 225 23.18 22.58 -20.21
CA ILE A 225 22.42 21.66 -19.36
C ILE A 225 22.51 22.17 -17.92
N ALA A 226 21.42 22.76 -17.42
CA ALA A 226 21.30 23.20 -16.04
C ALA A 226 20.54 22.15 -15.23
N TYR A 227 21.02 21.85 -14.03
CA TYR A 227 20.40 20.87 -13.13
C TYR A 227 19.54 21.57 -12.08
N LEU A 228 18.24 21.33 -12.10
CA LEU A 228 17.32 21.82 -11.07
C LEU A 228 17.23 20.79 -9.94
N LYS A 229 17.58 21.18 -8.71
CA LYS A 229 17.36 20.35 -7.53
C LYS A 229 15.86 20.08 -7.37
N GLN A 230 15.48 18.82 -7.18
CA GLN A 230 14.09 18.45 -6.91
C GLN A 230 13.82 18.38 -5.40
N ASN A 231 12.58 18.61 -4.99
CA ASN A 231 12.14 18.38 -3.62
C ASN A 231 11.78 16.89 -3.45
N PRO A 232 12.52 16.11 -2.62
CA PRO A 232 12.22 14.69 -2.39
C PRO A 232 10.91 14.47 -1.63
N ASN A 233 10.36 15.51 -0.98
CA ASN A 233 9.13 15.43 -0.19
C ASN A 233 7.86 15.74 -0.99
N ALA A 234 7.99 16.13 -2.27
CA ALA A 234 6.85 16.47 -3.11
C ALA A 234 5.95 15.25 -3.40
N ALA A 235 4.62 15.40 -3.29
CA ALA A 235 3.67 14.31 -3.51
C ALA A 235 3.70 13.74 -4.96
N ALA A 236 4.14 14.53 -5.94
CA ALA A 236 4.39 14.10 -7.31
C ALA A 236 5.62 13.14 -7.45
N ARG A 237 6.48 13.07 -6.42
CA ARG A 237 7.63 12.15 -6.33
C ARG A 237 7.37 10.94 -5.42
N ALA A 238 6.14 10.75 -4.95
CA ALA A 238 5.76 9.51 -4.28
C ALA A 238 5.75 8.32 -5.25
N ILE A 239 6.35 7.21 -4.82
CA ILE A 239 6.34 5.94 -5.54
C ILE A 239 4.93 5.33 -5.48
N GLU A 240 4.44 4.79 -6.59
CA GLU A 240 3.12 4.15 -6.63
C GLU A 240 3.14 2.82 -5.83
N PRO A 241 2.12 2.54 -4.98
CA PRO A 241 2.10 1.31 -4.17
C PRO A 241 2.16 0.03 -5.01
N ALA A 242 1.60 0.00 -6.22
CA ALA A 242 1.68 -1.16 -7.11
C ALA A 242 3.13 -1.48 -7.54
N VAL A 243 3.98 -0.46 -7.69
CA VAL A 243 5.39 -0.58 -8.06
C VAL A 243 6.22 -1.01 -6.86
N ALA A 244 5.95 -0.41 -5.68
CA ALA A 244 6.58 -0.80 -4.43
C ALA A 244 6.25 -2.27 -4.05
N ASP A 245 5.01 -2.71 -4.23
CA ASP A 245 4.59 -4.10 -4.02
C ASP A 245 5.28 -5.08 -4.98
N MET A 246 5.45 -4.71 -6.27
CA MET A 246 6.18 -5.54 -7.23
C MET A 246 7.67 -5.67 -6.86
N ALA A 247 8.30 -4.57 -6.43
CA ALA A 247 9.67 -4.56 -5.94
C ALA A 247 9.83 -5.41 -4.68
N LEU A 248 8.91 -5.29 -3.72
CA LEU A 248 8.89 -6.04 -2.47
C LEU A 248 8.68 -7.54 -2.71
N GLN A 249 7.79 -7.93 -3.63
CA GLN A 249 7.63 -9.34 -4.01
C GLN A 249 8.91 -9.90 -4.66
N ALA A 250 9.62 -9.10 -5.49
CA ALA A 250 10.89 -9.52 -6.06
C ALA A 250 11.99 -9.72 -4.98
N ALA A 251 12.01 -8.88 -3.94
CA ALA A 251 12.92 -9.04 -2.82
C ALA A 251 12.60 -10.26 -1.94
N ILE A 252 11.30 -10.54 -1.71
CA ILE A 252 10.80 -11.76 -1.08
C ILE A 252 11.20 -13.01 -1.87
N ASP A 253 11.00 -13.02 -3.19
CA ASP A 253 11.31 -14.15 -4.06
C ASP A 253 12.82 -14.47 -4.08
N ALA A 254 13.66 -13.44 -4.03
CA ALA A 254 15.11 -13.53 -3.93
C ALA A 254 15.62 -13.82 -2.49
N LYS A 255 14.76 -13.68 -1.47
CA LYS A 255 15.07 -13.88 -0.04
C LYS A 255 16.15 -12.95 0.53
N ASN A 256 16.20 -11.70 0.06
CA ASN A 256 17.13 -10.68 0.60
C ASN A 256 16.37 -9.74 1.55
N LEU A 257 16.51 -9.94 2.87
CA LEU A 257 15.74 -9.18 3.89
C LEU A 257 16.13 -7.70 3.92
N ASP A 258 17.43 -7.43 3.87
CA ASP A 258 17.99 -6.07 3.81
C ASP A 258 17.42 -5.27 2.63
N SER A 259 17.39 -5.86 1.43
CA SER A 259 16.77 -5.23 0.25
C SER A 259 15.25 -5.03 0.41
N ALA A 260 14.55 -5.94 1.07
CA ALA A 260 13.11 -5.80 1.32
C ALA A 260 12.80 -4.66 2.31
N LEU A 261 13.58 -4.53 3.39
CA LEU A 261 13.46 -3.42 4.33
C LEU A 261 13.84 -2.09 3.67
N GLY A 262 14.97 -2.03 2.95
CA GLY A 262 15.37 -0.83 2.21
C GLY A 262 14.33 -0.38 1.16
N ILE A 263 13.63 -1.31 0.50
CA ILE A 263 12.49 -1.00 -0.37
C ILE A 263 11.34 -0.35 0.42
N ILE A 264 11.00 -0.86 1.61
CA ILE A 264 9.92 -0.30 2.45
C ILE A 264 10.29 1.11 2.93
N GLU A 265 11.54 1.34 3.32
CA GLU A 265 12.03 2.65 3.75
C GLU A 265 12.01 3.66 2.61
N ALA A 266 12.57 3.29 1.45
CA ALA A 266 12.64 4.16 0.27
C ALA A 266 11.31 4.31 -0.49
N SER A 267 10.21 3.70 -0.05
CA SER A 267 8.88 3.85 -0.66
C SER A 267 7.82 4.32 0.35
N TYR A 268 7.32 3.42 1.19
CA TYR A 268 6.19 3.66 2.11
C TYR A 268 6.52 4.63 3.24
N SER A 269 7.78 4.67 3.69
CA SER A 269 8.16 5.49 4.85
C SER A 269 8.35 6.99 4.53
N LEU A 270 8.54 7.33 3.25
CA LEU A 270 8.82 8.69 2.78
C LEU A 270 7.67 9.69 3.05
N PRO A 271 7.99 10.96 3.36
CA PRO A 271 6.97 12.01 3.53
C PRO A 271 6.19 12.28 2.23
N ALA A 272 6.83 12.13 1.06
CA ALA A 272 6.15 12.22 -0.24
C ALA A 272 4.98 11.23 -0.35
N PHE A 273 5.18 9.97 0.06
CA PHE A 273 4.15 8.94 0.03
C PHE A 273 3.00 9.27 1.00
N LYS A 274 3.33 9.74 2.20
CA LYS A 274 2.36 10.20 3.21
C LYS A 274 1.50 11.36 2.68
N ARG A 275 2.11 12.37 2.06
CA ARG A 275 1.42 13.49 1.39
C ARG A 275 0.55 13.01 0.22
N GLN A 276 1.06 12.13 -0.65
CA GLN A 276 0.29 11.58 -1.76
C GLN A 276 -0.91 10.75 -1.27
N LYS A 277 -0.76 9.98 -0.19
CA LYS A 277 -1.84 9.22 0.45
C LYS A 277 -2.92 10.15 1.02
N LEU A 278 -2.52 11.25 1.67
CA LEU A 278 -3.44 12.27 2.18
C LEU A 278 -4.20 12.95 1.03
N ILE A 279 -3.55 13.28 -0.08
CA ILE A 279 -4.23 13.83 -1.25
C ILE A 279 -5.19 12.78 -1.86
N LYS A 280 -4.72 11.58 -2.19
CA LYS A 280 -5.53 10.53 -2.85
C LYS A 280 -6.76 10.11 -2.03
N HIS A 281 -6.63 9.96 -0.72
CA HIS A 281 -7.71 9.47 0.15
C HIS A 281 -8.45 10.56 0.94
N GLY A 282 -7.90 11.77 1.03
CA GLY A 282 -8.51 12.93 1.67
C GLY A 282 -9.30 13.83 0.72
N THR A 283 -8.91 13.96 -0.54
CA THR A 283 -9.63 14.80 -1.52
C THR A 283 -11.06 14.33 -1.75
N ALA A 284 -11.29 13.02 -1.94
CA ALA A 284 -12.64 12.48 -2.15
C ALA A 284 -13.63 12.80 -1.00
N PRO A 285 -13.34 12.51 0.29
CA PRO A 285 -14.21 12.91 1.38
C PRO A 285 -14.27 14.43 1.59
N ALA A 286 -13.19 15.18 1.33
CA ALA A 286 -13.20 16.64 1.43
C ALA A 286 -14.15 17.28 0.39
N ILE A 287 -14.13 16.82 -0.87
CA ILE A 287 -15.07 17.25 -1.92
C ILE A 287 -16.51 16.85 -1.55
N GLY A 288 -16.70 15.65 -0.98
CA GLY A 288 -18.00 15.22 -0.46
C GLY A 288 -18.53 16.17 0.62
N LEU A 289 -17.70 16.54 1.59
CA LEU A 289 -18.05 17.44 2.69
C LEU A 289 -18.27 18.89 2.22
N ALA A 290 -17.50 19.36 1.24
CA ALA A 290 -17.67 20.69 0.64
C ALA A 290 -18.96 20.81 -0.20
N THR A 291 -19.41 19.73 -0.84
CA THR A 291 -20.65 19.71 -1.66
C THR A 291 -21.90 19.40 -0.84
N LEU A 292 -21.75 18.79 0.34
CA LEU A 292 -22.81 18.45 1.29
C LEU A 292 -23.78 19.60 1.64
N PRO A 293 -23.36 20.84 2.01
CA PRO A 293 -24.31 21.92 2.34
C PRO A 293 -25.22 22.30 1.15
N PHE A 294 -24.69 22.28 -0.08
CA PHE A 294 -25.49 22.55 -1.28
C PHE A 294 -26.52 21.44 -1.54
N GLY A 295 -26.11 20.17 -1.34
CA GLY A 295 -27.02 19.02 -1.43
C GLY A 295 -28.15 19.08 -0.40
N ILE A 296 -27.82 19.41 0.85
CA ILE A 296 -28.79 19.57 1.94
C ILE A 296 -29.78 20.70 1.65
N PHE A 297 -29.29 21.86 1.20
CA PHE A 297 -30.17 22.98 0.85
C PHE A 297 -31.13 22.62 -0.28
N GLY A 298 -30.65 21.94 -1.33
CA GLY A 298 -31.49 21.46 -2.43
C GLY A 298 -32.55 20.44 -1.99
N LEU A 299 -32.15 19.42 -1.22
CA LEU A 299 -33.05 18.40 -0.67
C LEU A 299 -34.12 19.03 0.24
N SER A 300 -33.72 19.93 1.14
CA SER A 300 -34.65 20.57 2.05
C SER A 300 -35.62 21.52 1.35
N THR A 301 -35.17 22.23 0.30
CA THR A 301 -36.04 23.11 -0.49
C THR A 301 -37.07 22.28 -1.27
N ALA A 302 -36.65 21.15 -1.86
CA ALA A 302 -37.56 20.23 -2.54
C ALA A 302 -38.59 19.61 -1.57
N TYR A 303 -38.15 19.18 -0.38
CA TYR A 303 -39.03 18.66 0.67
C TYR A 303 -40.10 19.69 1.06
N ALA A 304 -39.68 20.93 1.33
CA ALA A 304 -40.58 22.04 1.66
C ALA A 304 -41.59 22.32 0.52
N SER A 305 -41.16 22.29 -0.74
CA SER A 305 -42.03 22.61 -1.88
C SER A 305 -43.04 21.51 -2.25
N TYR A 306 -42.75 20.23 -2.01
CA TYR A 306 -43.58 19.12 -2.48
C TYR A 306 -44.43 18.43 -1.39
N TRP A 307 -43.98 18.44 -0.12
CA TRP A 307 -44.64 17.67 0.95
C TRP A 307 -45.17 18.51 2.12
N GLN A 308 -44.81 19.79 2.25
CA GLN A 308 -45.15 20.59 3.42
C GLN A 308 -46.10 21.77 3.10
N ASN A 309 -47.41 21.52 3.12
CA ASN A 309 -48.46 22.52 2.85
C ASN A 309 -48.91 23.36 4.07
N THR A 310 -48.37 23.10 5.27
CA THR A 310 -48.86 23.69 6.54
C THR A 310 -47.97 24.82 7.08
N MET A 311 -46.79 25.04 6.50
CA MET A 311 -45.77 25.97 7.03
C MET A 311 -45.16 26.79 5.90
N ASP A 312 -44.64 27.98 6.21
CA ASP A 312 -43.96 28.81 5.19
C ASP A 312 -42.66 28.15 4.71
N ILE A 313 -42.38 28.27 3.40
CA ILE A 313 -41.24 27.65 2.72
C ILE A 313 -39.92 28.00 3.43
N SER A 314 -39.76 29.23 3.92
CA SER A 314 -38.52 29.65 4.60
C SER A 314 -38.30 28.87 5.90
N THR A 315 -39.33 28.75 6.73
CA THR A 315 -39.30 28.03 8.00
C THR A 315 -39.19 26.52 7.83
N ALA A 316 -39.91 25.95 6.86
CA ALA A 316 -39.82 24.54 6.49
C ALA A 316 -38.40 24.18 6.01
N THR A 317 -37.80 25.02 5.16
CA THR A 317 -36.43 24.81 4.67
C THR A 317 -35.40 24.97 5.79
N GLY A 318 -35.57 25.94 6.69
CA GLY A 318 -34.67 26.11 7.84
C GLY A 318 -34.64 24.88 8.77
N ILE A 319 -35.82 24.33 9.09
CA ILE A 319 -35.95 23.12 9.92
C ILE A 319 -35.39 21.89 9.19
N GLY A 320 -35.68 21.73 7.90
CA GLY A 320 -35.17 20.61 7.11
C GLY A 320 -33.65 20.64 6.94
N VAL A 321 -33.05 21.81 6.67
CA VAL A 321 -31.59 21.98 6.61
C VAL A 321 -30.95 21.60 7.94
N ALA A 322 -31.49 22.06 9.08
CA ALA A 322 -30.97 21.75 10.41
C ALA A 322 -31.09 20.26 10.77
N GLY A 323 -32.22 19.63 10.45
CA GLY A 323 -32.44 18.20 10.72
C GLY A 323 -31.55 17.29 9.87
N ILE A 324 -31.44 17.58 8.57
CA ILE A 324 -30.63 16.80 7.63
C ILE A 324 -29.13 17.00 7.94
N SER A 325 -28.68 18.22 8.24
CA SER A 325 -27.26 18.46 8.58
C SER A 325 -26.87 17.80 9.90
N GLY A 326 -27.72 17.89 10.93
CA GLY A 326 -27.50 17.19 12.20
C GLY A 326 -27.35 15.67 12.02
N TYR A 327 -28.20 15.05 11.19
CA TYR A 327 -28.09 13.62 10.87
C TYR A 327 -26.76 13.28 10.19
N PHE A 328 -26.38 14.00 9.13
CA PHE A 328 -25.13 13.73 8.42
C PHE A 328 -23.87 14.03 9.26
N LEU A 329 -23.91 15.01 10.16
CA LEU A 329 -22.80 15.28 11.08
C LEU A 329 -22.61 14.15 12.10
N VAL A 330 -23.69 13.67 12.73
CA VAL A 330 -23.62 12.61 13.75
C VAL A 330 -23.30 11.25 13.14
N ILE A 331 -23.90 10.89 12.00
CA ILE A 331 -23.59 9.62 11.31
C ILE A 331 -22.23 9.69 10.62
N GLY A 332 -21.85 10.86 10.11
CA GLY A 332 -20.53 11.08 9.49
C GLY A 332 -19.38 10.95 10.49
N SER A 333 -19.53 11.50 11.71
CA SER A 333 -18.52 11.35 12.76
C SER A 333 -18.41 9.90 13.24
N LEU A 334 -19.55 9.20 13.45
CA LEU A 334 -19.55 7.77 13.75
C LEU A 334 -18.88 6.94 12.64
N GLY A 335 -19.17 7.24 11.37
CA GLY A 335 -18.54 6.58 10.22
C GLY A 335 -17.03 6.81 10.15
N MET A 336 -16.57 8.03 10.46
CA MET A 336 -15.14 8.35 10.52
C MET A 336 -14.44 7.61 11.66
N ILE A 337 -15.05 7.58 12.86
CA ILE A 337 -14.54 6.82 14.01
C ILE A 337 -14.49 5.32 13.67
N ALA A 338 -15.55 4.76 13.08
CA ALA A 338 -15.58 3.35 12.67
C ALA A 338 -14.49 3.02 11.63
N LYS A 339 -14.24 3.91 10.66
CA LYS A 339 -13.20 3.76 9.63
C LYS A 339 -11.78 3.90 10.20
N LEU A 340 -11.57 4.72 11.23
CA LEU A 340 -10.29 4.81 11.96
C LEU A 340 -10.10 3.68 12.98
N SER A 341 -11.19 3.11 13.49
CA SER A 341 -11.23 2.04 14.48
C SER A 341 -11.21 0.63 13.86
N HIS A 342 -11.26 0.51 12.53
CA HIS A 342 -11.13 -0.76 11.82
C HIS A 342 -9.75 -1.38 12.09
N LYS A 343 -9.72 -2.31 13.05
CA LYS A 343 -8.52 -2.74 13.75
C LYS A 343 -7.93 -4.02 13.14
N ASP A 344 -6.62 -4.03 12.97
CA ASP A 344 -5.75 -5.20 12.79
C ASP A 344 -6.20 -6.23 11.72
N GLN A 345 -6.27 -5.80 10.46
CA GLN A 345 -6.49 -6.69 9.30
C GLN A 345 -5.27 -7.55 8.88
N MET A 346 -4.09 -7.27 9.48
CA MET A 346 -2.81 -7.92 9.14
C MET A 346 -2.56 -9.13 10.04
N LYS A 347 -1.87 -10.16 9.54
CA LYS A 347 -1.88 -11.51 10.13
C LYS A 347 -0.93 -11.70 11.31
N ARG A 348 0.21 -11.00 11.31
CA ARG A 348 1.30 -11.20 12.28
C ARG A 348 1.77 -9.89 12.90
N VAL A 349 1.83 -8.83 12.10
CA VAL A 349 2.22 -7.49 12.59
C VAL A 349 1.00 -6.81 13.19
N THR A 350 1.12 -6.26 14.40
CA THR A 350 0.12 -5.41 15.07
C THR A 350 0.69 -4.07 15.50
N TRP A 351 -0.17 -3.11 15.82
CA TRP A 351 0.26 -1.84 16.41
C TRP A 351 0.63 -2.01 17.89
N THR A 352 1.71 -1.35 18.32
CA THR A 352 2.02 -1.21 19.76
C THR A 352 0.86 -0.49 20.47
N PRO A 353 0.43 -0.92 21.67
CA PRO A 353 -0.55 -0.15 22.46
C PRO A 353 -0.07 1.29 22.68
N GLY A 354 -1.02 2.23 22.78
CA GLY A 354 -0.73 3.67 22.88
C GLY A 354 -0.49 4.41 21.55
N THR A 355 -0.26 3.71 20.43
CA THR A 355 -0.11 4.37 19.10
C THR A 355 -1.38 5.15 18.68
N PRO A 356 -1.31 6.44 18.34
CA PRO A 356 -2.50 7.23 17.98
C PRO A 356 -3.11 6.83 16.64
N LEU A 357 -4.43 6.95 16.50
CA LEU A 357 -5.18 6.56 15.29
C LEU A 357 -4.68 7.28 14.02
N ARG A 358 -4.23 8.55 14.14
CA ARG A 358 -3.66 9.33 13.03
C ARG A 358 -2.44 8.64 12.40
N TYR A 359 -1.49 8.19 13.24
CA TYR A 359 -0.28 7.50 12.78
C TYR A 359 -0.57 6.10 12.24
N ARG A 360 -1.54 5.37 12.82
CA ARG A 360 -1.95 4.06 12.32
C ARG A 360 -2.49 4.17 10.89
N TRP A 361 -3.45 5.06 10.65
CA TRP A 361 -4.02 5.25 9.31
C TRP A 361 -2.96 5.66 8.29
N LEU A 362 -2.05 6.57 8.66
CA LEU A 362 -1.01 7.06 7.75
C LEU A 362 -0.04 5.92 7.35
N ARG A 363 0.47 5.18 8.34
CA ARG A 363 1.47 4.09 8.17
C ARG A 363 0.88 2.70 7.90
N GLU A 364 -0.42 2.57 7.65
CA GLU A 364 -1.06 1.28 7.38
C GLU A 364 -0.45 0.52 6.18
N GLU A 365 0.05 1.22 5.13
CA GLU A 365 0.71 0.56 3.99
C GLU A 365 2.11 0.03 4.36
N GLU A 366 2.86 0.78 5.18
CA GLU A 366 4.17 0.38 5.72
C GLU A 366 4.01 -0.91 6.54
N ARG A 367 2.96 -0.97 7.37
CA ARG A 367 2.57 -2.19 8.09
C ARG A 367 2.15 -3.32 7.15
N ALA A 368 1.35 -3.06 6.12
CA ALA A 368 0.92 -4.07 5.15
C ALA A 368 2.14 -4.71 4.44
N ALA A 369 3.13 -3.90 4.08
CA ALA A 369 4.38 -4.35 3.50
C ALA A 369 5.21 -5.20 4.49
N LEU A 370 5.33 -4.77 5.75
CA LEU A 370 6.00 -5.52 6.81
C LEU A 370 5.30 -6.85 7.14
N ASP A 371 3.97 -6.92 7.08
CA ASP A 371 3.22 -8.18 7.27
C ASP A 371 3.47 -9.18 6.12
N LYS A 372 3.56 -8.70 4.87
CA LYS A 372 3.98 -9.53 3.71
C LYS A 372 5.39 -10.09 3.92
N VAL A 373 6.32 -9.28 4.41
CA VAL A 373 7.70 -9.70 4.74
C VAL A 373 7.69 -10.72 5.88
N ALA A 374 7.00 -10.45 6.99
CA ALA A 374 6.87 -11.37 8.12
C ALA A 374 6.27 -12.72 7.72
N CYS A 375 5.19 -12.74 6.92
CA CYS A 375 4.58 -13.95 6.37
C CYS A 375 5.45 -14.70 5.34
N ALA A 376 6.49 -14.07 4.78
CA ALA A 376 7.38 -14.67 3.81
C ALA A 376 8.66 -15.24 4.43
N TRP A 377 9.20 -14.58 5.46
CA TRP A 377 10.39 -15.03 6.19
C TRP A 377 10.08 -16.05 7.29
N GLY A 378 8.94 -15.89 7.97
CA GLY A 378 8.50 -16.80 9.01
C GLY A 378 7.78 -18.05 8.48
N PHE A 379 7.32 -18.89 9.40
CA PHE A 379 6.40 -19.97 9.09
C PHE A 379 5.06 -19.41 8.61
N LYS A 380 4.41 -20.16 7.71
CA LYS A 380 3.05 -19.89 7.21
C LYS A 380 1.97 -20.56 8.07
N GLU A 381 2.40 -21.33 9.05
CA GLU A 381 1.61 -22.24 9.87
C GLU A 381 1.36 -21.55 11.21
N PRO A 382 0.11 -21.12 11.52
CA PRO A 382 -0.16 -20.27 12.68
C PRO A 382 0.33 -20.85 14.01
N TRP A 383 0.25 -22.17 14.16
CA TRP A 383 0.69 -22.90 15.35
C TRP A 383 2.22 -23.00 15.52
N ARG A 384 3.02 -22.55 14.54
CA ARG A 384 4.49 -22.44 14.64
C ARG A 384 4.98 -21.01 14.79
N HIS A 385 4.10 -20.01 14.72
CA HIS A 385 4.50 -18.64 15.01
C HIS A 385 5.12 -18.58 16.43
N GLY A 386 6.08 -17.69 16.64
CA GLY A 386 6.85 -17.63 17.90
C GLY A 386 7.97 -18.67 18.07
N GLU A 387 8.00 -19.80 17.36
CA GLU A 387 9.16 -20.73 17.35
C GLU A 387 10.33 -20.22 16.46
N GLU A 388 10.15 -19.06 15.83
CA GLU A 388 11.04 -18.50 14.82
C GLU A 388 12.23 -17.79 15.47
N MET A 389 13.42 -18.37 15.27
CA MET A 389 14.70 -17.90 15.79
C MET A 389 15.71 -17.76 14.66
N GLY A 390 16.50 -16.69 14.70
CA GLY A 390 17.55 -16.40 13.72
C GLY A 390 17.86 -14.90 13.62
N PRO A 391 19.08 -14.52 13.20
CA PRO A 391 19.53 -13.13 13.22
C PRO A 391 18.69 -12.22 12.32
N GLU A 392 18.27 -12.71 11.15
CA GLU A 392 17.36 -11.97 10.25
C GLU A 392 15.98 -11.75 10.86
N TRP A 393 15.47 -12.72 11.64
CA TRP A 393 14.16 -12.64 12.27
C TRP A 393 14.17 -11.77 13.53
N GLU A 394 15.26 -11.81 14.29
CA GLU A 394 15.49 -10.93 15.43
C GLU A 394 15.68 -9.48 14.98
N GLY A 395 16.49 -9.23 13.95
CA GLY A 395 16.63 -7.91 13.34
C GLY A 395 15.31 -7.37 12.78
N LEU A 396 14.47 -8.23 12.19
CA LEU A 396 13.12 -7.85 11.74
C LEU A 396 12.18 -7.48 12.90
N LYS A 397 12.24 -8.21 14.04
CA LYS A 397 11.50 -7.88 15.27
C LYS A 397 11.97 -6.55 15.86
N GLU A 398 13.28 -6.33 15.92
CA GLU A 398 13.90 -5.09 16.42
C GLU A 398 13.49 -3.89 15.54
N TYR A 399 13.58 -4.04 14.22
CA TYR A 399 13.17 -3.05 13.23
C TYR A 399 11.70 -2.63 13.40
N MET A 400 10.79 -3.59 13.56
CA MET A 400 9.37 -3.29 13.85
C MET A 400 9.17 -2.61 15.20
N GLY A 401 9.93 -3.01 16.23
CA GLY A 401 9.92 -2.37 17.55
C GLY A 401 10.21 -0.87 17.47
N TYR A 402 11.27 -0.47 16.75
CA TYR A 402 11.58 0.94 16.49
C TYR A 402 10.46 1.70 15.77
N ARG A 403 9.67 1.01 14.93
CA ARG A 403 8.53 1.58 14.19
C ARG A 403 7.22 1.56 15.00
N GLN A 404 7.21 1.23 16.29
CA GLN A 404 5.98 1.09 17.11
C GLN A 404 5.01 0.01 16.55
N MET A 405 5.59 -1.05 15.98
CA MET A 405 4.87 -2.24 15.53
C MET A 405 5.35 -3.45 16.34
N LEU A 406 4.44 -4.35 16.67
CA LEU A 406 4.72 -5.60 17.37
C LEU A 406 4.48 -6.77 16.42
N LEU A 407 5.52 -7.58 16.22
CA LEU A 407 5.43 -8.85 15.52
C LEU A 407 5.01 -9.95 16.49
N ASP A 408 3.99 -10.73 16.12
CA ASP A 408 3.40 -11.82 16.90
C ASP A 408 3.05 -11.43 18.34
N ARG A 409 1.97 -10.67 18.50
CA ARG A 409 1.46 -10.32 19.84
C ARG A 409 1.00 -11.59 20.57
N VAL A 410 1.46 -11.78 21.82
CA VAL A 410 1.18 -12.94 22.69
C VAL A 410 -0.31 -13.32 22.79
N GLU A 411 -1.21 -12.35 22.73
CA GLU A 411 -2.67 -12.54 22.71
C GLU A 411 -3.10 -13.57 21.62
N PHE A 412 -2.51 -13.54 20.42
CA PHE A 412 -2.83 -14.50 19.35
C PHE A 412 -2.24 -15.90 19.55
N MET A 413 -1.20 -16.03 20.37
CA MET A 413 -0.63 -17.33 20.75
C MET A 413 -1.55 -18.03 21.75
N GLU A 414 -2.09 -17.27 22.71
CA GLU A 414 -2.97 -17.78 23.76
C GLU A 414 -4.35 -18.18 23.21
N GLU A 415 -4.97 -17.36 22.36
CA GLU A 415 -6.26 -17.70 21.72
C GLU A 415 -6.15 -18.97 20.86
N GLN A 416 -5.04 -19.17 20.15
CA GLN A 416 -4.81 -20.36 19.33
C GLN A 416 -4.50 -21.60 20.17
N GLN A 417 -3.74 -21.47 21.27
CA GLN A 417 -3.56 -22.57 22.22
C GLN A 417 -4.89 -22.97 22.86
N GLN A 418 -5.77 -22.03 23.19
CA GLN A 418 -7.11 -22.32 23.70
C GLN A 418 -8.00 -23.02 22.66
N GLN A 419 -7.99 -22.59 21.39
CA GLN A 419 -8.69 -23.30 20.31
C GLN A 419 -8.14 -24.72 20.10
N GLN A 420 -6.81 -24.90 20.20
CA GLN A 420 -6.19 -26.22 20.06
C GLN A 420 -6.54 -27.14 21.24
N GLN A 421 -6.60 -26.62 22.47
CA GLN A 421 -7.10 -27.35 23.64
C GLN A 421 -8.57 -27.74 23.46
N HIS A 422 -9.42 -26.86 22.91
CA HIS A 422 -10.83 -27.17 22.65
C HIS A 422 -10.97 -28.29 21.61
N GLN A 423 -10.23 -28.23 20.49
CA GLN A 423 -10.22 -29.28 19.46
C GLN A 423 -9.67 -30.62 19.97
N GLN A 424 -8.65 -30.61 20.84
CA GLN A 424 -8.15 -31.83 21.49
C GLN A 424 -9.18 -32.46 22.44
N HIS A 425 -10.06 -31.65 23.04
CA HIS A 425 -11.12 -32.12 23.93
C HIS A 425 -12.37 -32.63 23.20
N GLU A 426 -12.50 -32.32 21.90
CA GLU A 426 -13.67 -32.64 21.07
C GLU A 426 -13.44 -33.83 20.09
N ALA A 427 -12.23 -34.39 20.04
CA ALA A 427 -11.94 -35.60 19.28
C ALA A 427 -12.63 -36.84 19.91
N PRO A 428 -13.62 -37.48 19.27
CA PRO A 428 -14.32 -38.61 19.85
C PRO A 428 -13.42 -39.85 19.87
N SER A 429 -13.29 -40.46 21.05
CA SER A 429 -12.56 -41.71 21.28
C SER A 429 -13.29 -42.92 20.68
N THR A 430 -13.17 -43.09 19.35
CA THR A 430 -13.71 -44.26 18.62
C THR A 430 -12.67 -45.35 18.40
N GLU A 431 -12.31 -46.07 19.46
CA GLU A 431 -11.68 -47.40 19.51
C GLU A 431 -11.57 -47.78 21.01
N VAL A 432 -11.96 -48.95 21.55
CA VAL A 432 -12.38 -50.25 21.01
C VAL A 432 -13.48 -50.82 21.92
N THR A 433 -14.48 -51.55 21.41
CA THR A 433 -15.32 -52.43 22.26
C THR A 433 -15.77 -53.68 21.49
N LEU A 434 -15.13 -54.81 21.82
CA LEU A 434 -15.61 -56.16 21.51
C LEU A 434 -15.20 -57.12 22.65
N ALA A 435 -16.09 -58.09 22.94
CA ALA A 435 -15.98 -59.22 23.89
C ALA A 435 -16.51 -59.02 25.34
N LEU A 436 -17.74 -59.53 25.53
CA LEU A 436 -18.39 -60.05 26.76
C LEU A 436 -17.83 -61.47 27.14
N PRO A 437 -18.26 -62.21 28.20
CA PRO A 437 -19.34 -61.97 29.20
C PRO A 437 -19.06 -62.36 30.70
N MET A 438 -20.05 -62.08 31.58
CA MET A 438 -20.40 -62.72 32.89
C MET A 438 -19.41 -62.59 34.10
N ALA A 439 -19.80 -62.18 35.32
CA ALA A 439 -20.88 -62.75 36.13
C ALA A 439 -21.45 -61.84 37.27
N VAL A 440 -22.66 -62.22 37.70
CA VAL A 440 -23.61 -61.65 38.69
C VAL A 440 -23.11 -61.49 40.14
N SER A 441 -23.52 -60.42 40.87
CA SER A 441 -24.18 -60.51 42.21
C SER A 441 -24.78 -59.20 42.80
N VAL A 442 -26.12 -59.18 42.96
CA VAL A 442 -26.94 -58.64 44.09
C VAL A 442 -26.79 -57.18 44.60
N ALA A 443 -27.69 -56.31 44.11
CA ALA A 443 -28.84 -55.66 44.83
C ALA A 443 -28.63 -54.69 46.05
N PRO A 444 -29.61 -53.79 46.36
CA PRO A 444 -29.30 -52.40 46.76
C PRO A 444 -29.93 -51.87 48.07
N SER A 445 -29.63 -50.62 48.44
CA SER A 445 -30.45 -49.77 49.33
C SER A 445 -30.34 -48.27 49.02
N THR A 446 -31.40 -47.51 49.29
CA THR A 446 -31.69 -46.13 48.79
C THR A 446 -31.59 -45.06 49.93
N PRO A 447 -32.08 -43.78 49.83
CA PRO A 447 -31.40 -42.61 50.44
C PRO A 447 -32.22 -42.03 51.64
N PRO A 448 -32.17 -40.73 52.06
CA PRO A 448 -32.46 -39.52 51.26
C PRO A 448 -31.53 -38.30 51.51
N GLN A 449 -31.88 -37.16 50.90
CA GLN A 449 -31.43 -35.80 51.24
C GLN A 449 -32.10 -35.29 52.53
N GLN A 450 -31.56 -34.24 53.16
CA GLN A 450 -32.37 -33.06 53.54
C GLN A 450 -31.54 -31.79 53.80
N GLU A 451 -32.22 -30.67 53.98
CA GLU A 451 -31.81 -29.28 53.80
C GLU A 451 -32.17 -28.44 55.05
N ILE A 452 -31.84 -27.13 55.03
CA ILE A 452 -32.45 -25.99 55.76
C ILE A 452 -31.91 -25.58 57.17
N VAL A 453 -31.73 -24.25 57.31
CA VAL A 453 -31.75 -23.29 58.47
C VAL A 453 -30.61 -23.13 59.49
N ASP A 454 -29.90 -21.99 59.32
CA ASP A 454 -29.78 -20.80 60.21
C ASP A 454 -29.38 -20.89 61.71
N ALA A 455 -28.35 -20.12 62.09
CA ALA A 455 -28.38 -19.15 63.20
C ALA A 455 -27.14 -18.22 63.25
N GLU A 456 -27.31 -17.03 63.86
CA GLU A 456 -26.33 -15.98 64.20
C GLU A 456 -25.19 -16.46 65.16
N MET A 457 -24.12 -15.72 65.51
CA MET A 457 -23.97 -14.26 65.77
C MET A 457 -22.49 -13.83 65.96
N SER A 458 -22.23 -12.50 65.90
CA SER A 458 -21.13 -11.74 66.55
C SER A 458 -19.72 -11.62 65.90
N GLY A 459 -19.21 -10.38 65.79
CA GLY A 459 -17.76 -10.09 65.79
C GLY A 459 -17.20 -8.97 64.89
N VAL A 460 -17.33 -7.70 65.29
CA VAL A 460 -16.70 -6.48 64.70
C VAL A 460 -15.49 -6.10 65.61
N PRO A 461 -14.30 -5.63 65.14
CA PRO A 461 -14.12 -4.31 64.53
C PRO A 461 -13.02 -4.09 63.47
N ALA A 462 -13.03 -2.88 62.89
CA ALA A 462 -12.05 -2.31 61.96
C ALA A 462 -10.71 -1.91 62.63
N PRO A 463 -9.68 -1.60 61.82
CA PRO A 463 -9.22 -0.21 61.65
C PRO A 463 -8.88 0.09 60.16
N GLU A 464 -8.58 1.27 59.63
CA GLU A 464 -8.62 2.72 59.96
C GLU A 464 -8.28 3.42 58.61
N ALA A 465 -8.42 4.75 58.51
CA ALA A 465 -8.20 5.49 57.27
C ALA A 465 -6.80 6.15 57.21
N GLU A 466 -6.23 6.27 56.02
CA GLU A 466 -5.17 7.25 55.75
C GLU A 466 -5.58 8.19 54.60
N ASP A 467 -5.48 9.49 54.86
CA ASP A 467 -5.79 10.56 53.92
C ASP A 467 -4.66 10.75 52.89
N GLY A 468 -5.00 10.72 51.61
CA GLY A 468 -4.10 11.01 50.49
C GLY A 468 -4.61 12.13 49.62
N VAL A 469 -4.33 13.39 49.99
CA VAL A 469 -4.71 14.58 49.20
C VAL A 469 -3.83 14.67 47.94
N ALA A 470 -4.40 14.36 46.78
CA ALA A 470 -3.82 14.66 45.48
C ALA A 470 -4.50 15.90 44.87
N ALA A 471 -3.71 16.91 44.51
CA ALA A 471 -4.17 18.07 43.76
C ALA A 471 -4.30 17.73 42.26
N PRO A 472 -5.21 18.38 41.50
CA PRO A 472 -5.34 18.14 40.07
C PRO A 472 -4.15 18.71 39.30
N VAL A 473 -3.55 17.88 38.45
CA VAL A 473 -2.58 18.29 37.42
C VAL A 473 -3.37 18.46 36.12
N GLU A 474 -4.02 19.62 35.95
CA GLU A 474 -4.73 20.01 34.72
C GLU A 474 -3.90 20.97 33.84
N GLY A 475 -2.72 21.41 34.30
CA GLY A 475 -1.94 22.48 33.65
C GLY A 475 -0.76 22.03 32.78
N GLN A 476 -0.65 20.74 32.42
CA GLN A 476 0.40 20.25 31.50
C GLN A 476 -0.14 19.72 30.16
N GLU A 477 -1.41 19.31 30.09
CA GLU A 477 -2.02 18.87 28.83
C GLU A 477 -2.38 20.06 27.93
N GLU A 478 -2.75 21.22 28.51
CA GLU A 478 -3.05 22.45 27.74
C GLU A 478 -1.80 23.06 27.06
N GLU A 479 -0.60 22.96 27.65
CA GLU A 479 0.64 23.45 27.02
C GLU A 479 1.11 22.55 25.86
N GLU A 480 0.88 21.23 25.93
CA GLU A 480 1.18 20.32 24.81
C GLU A 480 0.17 20.46 23.65
N GLU A 481 -1.12 20.76 23.93
CA GLU A 481 -2.11 21.03 22.88
C GLU A 481 -1.85 22.36 22.13
N GLU A 482 -1.41 23.43 22.81
CA GLU A 482 -1.03 24.68 22.13
C GLU A 482 0.23 24.52 21.25
N GLU A 483 1.20 23.69 21.65
CA GLU A 483 2.40 23.43 20.85
C GLU A 483 2.08 22.54 19.61
N GLU A 484 1.17 21.55 19.72
CA GLU A 484 0.65 20.81 18.54
C GLU A 484 -0.17 21.70 17.59
N GLU A 485 -0.99 22.65 18.09
CA GLU A 485 -1.73 23.57 17.22
C GLU A 485 -0.80 24.51 16.43
N GLU A 486 0.25 25.05 17.04
CA GLU A 486 1.25 25.87 16.35
C GLU A 486 2.02 25.06 15.28
N GLU A 487 2.39 23.80 15.56
CA GLU A 487 3.04 22.92 14.57
C GLU A 487 2.11 22.64 13.37
N ILE A 488 0.86 22.25 13.60
CA ILE A 488 -0.14 21.99 12.55
C ILE A 488 -0.38 23.25 11.70
N LYS A 489 -0.45 24.42 12.33
CA LYS A 489 -0.68 25.71 11.67
C LYS A 489 0.55 26.19 10.88
N SER A 490 1.74 25.73 11.24
CA SER A 490 2.96 25.88 10.43
C SER A 490 2.92 24.96 9.21
N GLU A 491 2.62 23.67 9.36
CA GLU A 491 2.60 22.72 8.23
C GLU A 491 1.46 23.04 7.24
N VAL A 492 0.32 23.55 7.71
CA VAL A 492 -0.77 24.05 6.83
C VAL A 492 -0.36 25.32 6.09
N ARG A 493 0.48 26.20 6.68
CA ARG A 493 0.99 27.39 5.98
C ARG A 493 1.98 27.01 4.88
N ASP A 494 2.90 26.11 5.18
CA ASP A 494 3.87 25.59 4.20
C ASP A 494 3.17 24.88 3.03
N LEU A 495 2.10 24.12 3.31
CA LEU A 495 1.26 23.51 2.28
C LEU A 495 0.47 24.52 1.43
N GLN A 496 0.15 25.70 1.97
CA GLN A 496 -0.51 26.77 1.23
C GLN A 496 0.47 27.48 0.28
N GLU A 497 1.70 27.76 0.74
CA GLU A 497 2.77 28.35 -0.08
C GLU A 497 3.19 27.43 -1.24
N ASP A 498 3.34 26.12 -1.01
CA ASP A 498 3.61 25.11 -2.06
C ASP A 498 2.52 25.12 -3.17
N VAL A 499 1.25 25.34 -2.82
CA VAL A 499 0.12 25.38 -3.79
C VAL A 499 0.11 26.68 -4.59
N ASP A 500 0.38 27.82 -3.94
CA ASP A 500 0.46 29.11 -4.62
C ASP A 500 1.66 29.18 -5.60
N ASP A 501 2.80 28.55 -5.26
CA ASP A 501 3.96 28.41 -6.16
C ASP A 501 3.66 27.52 -7.37
N ASP A 502 3.03 26.34 -7.19
CA ASP A 502 2.63 25.46 -8.30
C ASP A 502 1.59 26.17 -9.22
N GLN A 503 0.69 26.98 -8.65
CA GLN A 503 -0.27 27.77 -9.43
C GLN A 503 0.43 28.92 -10.21
N ALA A 504 1.39 29.61 -9.60
CA ALA A 504 2.17 30.65 -10.28
C ALA A 504 3.02 30.08 -11.44
N VAL A 505 3.59 28.88 -11.28
CA VAL A 505 4.26 28.16 -12.37
C VAL A 505 3.29 27.81 -13.50
N PHE A 506 2.06 27.42 -13.18
CA PHE A 506 1.04 27.10 -14.18
C PHE A 506 0.60 28.33 -15.00
N GLU A 507 0.37 29.48 -14.34
CA GLU A 507 0.05 30.74 -15.03
C GLU A 507 1.22 31.23 -15.91
N HIS A 508 2.45 31.19 -15.40
CA HIS A 508 3.63 31.60 -16.18
C HIS A 508 3.91 30.66 -17.38
N GLN A 509 3.40 29.44 -17.36
CA GLN A 509 3.48 28.50 -18.49
C GLN A 509 2.39 28.77 -19.55
N LEU A 510 1.21 29.26 -19.14
CA LEU A 510 0.14 29.70 -20.04
C LEU A 510 0.50 30.99 -20.78
N ASP A 511 1.01 32.00 -20.07
CA ASP A 511 1.45 33.29 -20.67
C ASP A 511 2.65 33.14 -21.63
N SER A 512 3.36 32.01 -21.58
CA SER A 512 4.47 31.69 -22.51
C SER A 512 4.04 30.83 -23.71
N THR A 513 2.75 30.48 -23.81
CA THR A 513 2.18 29.69 -24.92
C THR A 513 1.07 30.39 -25.71
N MET A 514 0.74 31.64 -25.36
CA MET A 514 -0.01 32.60 -26.22
C MET A 514 0.92 33.60 -26.90
#